data_AF-A0A8J2YN65-F1
#
_entry.id   AF-A0A8J2YN65-F1
#
_cell.length_a   1.000
_cell.length_b   1.000
_cell.length_c   1.000
_cell.angle_alpha   90.00
_cell.angle_beta   90.00
_cell.angle_gamma   90.00
#
_symmetry.space_group_name_H-M   'P 1'
#
loop_
_entity.id
_entity.type
_entity.pdbx_description
1 polymer ?
#
loop_
_entity_poly.entity_id
_entity_poly.type
_entity_poly.pdbx_seq_one_letter_code
_entity_poly.pdbx_strand_id
1 'polypeptide(L)'
;MNMNMNMTITGPAKNALNQVTADKMIQLSMDRGSCDIVNTIYEMKVVPLRAAESYEELLTVDNINIMTDGDFAEAYDHELEIDFARGSFIFKNKNQIFNNRVGLRIVE
;
A
#
# COMPACT_ATOMS: atom_id res chain seq x y z
N MET A 1 -2.31 20.10 -9.99
CA MET A 1 -3.07 19.57 -8.85
C MET A 1 -2.12 18.64 -8.13
N ASN A 2 -1.79 18.93 -6.87
CA ASN A 2 -0.94 18.04 -6.09
C ASN A 2 -1.85 16.92 -5.59
N MET A 3 -1.68 15.72 -6.13
CA MET A 3 -2.44 14.51 -5.80
C MET A 3 -1.84 13.76 -4.59
N ASN A 4 -1.09 14.46 -3.74
CA ASN A 4 -0.26 13.78 -2.75
C ASN A 4 -1.12 13.18 -1.63
N MET A 5 -1.13 11.85 -1.61
CA MET A 5 -1.62 11.06 -0.49
C MET A 5 -0.78 11.34 0.76
N ASN A 6 -1.44 11.60 1.89
CA ASN A 6 -0.81 11.61 3.20
C ASN A 6 -0.76 10.18 3.75
N MET A 7 0.42 9.57 3.73
CA MET A 7 0.60 8.19 4.15
C MET A 7 1.40 8.08 5.45
N THR A 8 0.93 7.22 6.37
CA THR A 8 1.62 6.88 7.61
C THR A 8 1.76 5.37 7.72
N ILE A 9 2.94 4.90 8.16
CA ILE A 9 3.21 3.49 8.41
C ILE A 9 3.43 3.32 9.91
N THR A 10 2.65 2.45 10.56
CA THR A 10 2.78 2.22 12.00
C THR A 10 4.07 1.45 12.32
N GLY A 11 4.52 1.49 13.58
CA GLY A 11 5.67 0.70 14.03
C GLY A 11 5.55 -0.81 13.74
N PRO A 12 4.41 -1.47 14.05
CA PRO A 12 4.17 -2.85 13.67
C PRO A 12 4.30 -3.12 12.17
N ALA A 13 3.75 -2.25 11.32
CA ALA A 13 3.87 -2.38 9.88
C ALA A 13 5.30 -2.22 9.38
N LYS A 14 6.05 -1.23 9.90
CA LYS A 14 7.48 -1.05 9.61
C LYS A 14 8.27 -2.32 9.93
N ASN A 15 8.04 -2.90 11.10
CA ASN A 15 8.71 -4.13 11.51
C ASN A 15 8.43 -5.29 10.55
N ALA A 16 7.19 -5.42 10.08
CA ALA A 16 6.82 -6.44 9.09
C ALA A 16 7.42 -6.15 7.70
N LEU A 17 7.72 -4.89 7.39
CA LEU A 17 8.31 -4.44 6.13
C LEU A 17 9.84 -4.37 6.13
N ASN A 18 10.51 -4.60 7.27
CA ASN A 18 11.98 -4.61 7.36
C ASN A 18 12.68 -5.59 6.39
N GLN A 19 11.94 -6.56 5.86
CA GLN A 19 12.42 -7.50 4.85
C GLN A 19 12.51 -6.90 3.43
N VAL A 20 11.93 -5.71 3.20
CA VAL A 20 11.99 -5.01 1.91
C VAL A 20 13.34 -4.32 1.81
N THR A 21 14.19 -4.86 0.93
CA THR A 21 15.53 -4.33 0.66
C THR A 21 15.47 -3.06 -0.20
N ALA A 22 16.55 -2.26 -0.20
CA ALA A 22 16.58 -0.95 -0.86
C ALA A 22 16.42 -0.99 -2.40
N ASP A 23 16.67 -2.14 -3.02
CA ASP A 23 16.44 -2.42 -4.44
C ASP A 23 14.98 -2.82 -4.76
N LYS A 24 14.11 -2.82 -3.75
CA LYS A 24 12.70 -3.16 -3.88
C LYS A 24 11.80 -1.98 -3.48
N MET A 25 10.55 -2.07 -3.91
CA MET A 25 9.48 -1.16 -3.53
C MET A 25 8.22 -1.97 -3.22
N ILE A 26 7.32 -1.34 -2.47
CA ILE A 26 5.98 -1.88 -2.22
C ILE A 26 5.06 -1.33 -3.31
N GLN A 27 4.29 -2.18 -3.97
CA GLN A 27 3.23 -1.77 -4.88
C GLN A 27 1.88 -2.02 -4.22
N LEU A 28 1.05 -0.97 -4.15
CA LEU A 28 -0.35 -1.03 -3.75
C LEU A 28 -1.21 -0.92 -5.01
N SER A 29 -2.01 -1.94 -5.28
CA SER A 29 -2.85 -1.98 -6.48
C SER A 29 -4.19 -2.62 -6.18
N MET A 30 -5.20 -2.33 -7.01
CA MET A 30 -6.48 -3.02 -6.89
C MET A 30 -6.30 -4.52 -7.17
N ASP A 31 -6.81 -5.38 -6.28
CA ASP A 31 -6.85 -6.82 -6.50
C ASP A 31 -7.98 -7.16 -7.47
N ARG A 32 -7.65 -7.14 -8.77
CA ARG A 32 -8.58 -7.47 -9.86
C ARG A 32 -8.90 -8.98 -9.93
N GLY A 33 -8.21 -9.82 -9.16
CA GLY A 33 -8.36 -11.27 -9.16
C GLY A 33 -9.26 -11.80 -8.04
N SER A 34 -9.58 -10.98 -7.03
CA SER A 34 -10.47 -11.40 -5.94
C SER A 34 -11.92 -11.52 -6.42
N CYS A 35 -12.47 -12.74 -6.42
CA CYS A 35 -13.92 -12.96 -6.52
C CYS A 35 -14.66 -12.57 -5.23
N ASP A 36 -13.94 -12.17 -4.18
CA ASP A 36 -14.46 -11.83 -2.86
C ASP A 36 -14.60 -10.31 -2.73
N ILE A 37 -15.64 -9.79 -3.39
CA ILE A 37 -15.98 -8.36 -3.55
C ILE A 37 -16.22 -7.61 -2.22
N VAL A 38 -16.25 -8.32 -1.09
CA VAL A 38 -16.68 -7.79 0.21
C VAL A 38 -15.50 -7.37 1.08
N ASN A 39 -14.30 -7.95 0.91
CA ASN A 39 -13.23 -7.82 1.93
C ASN A 39 -11.81 -7.55 1.43
N THR A 40 -11.53 -7.59 0.12
CA THR A 40 -10.15 -7.35 -0.39
C THR A 40 -10.19 -6.67 -1.74
N ILE A 41 -10.27 -5.34 -1.71
CA ILE A 41 -10.23 -4.50 -2.93
C ILE A 41 -8.78 -4.24 -3.36
N TYR A 42 -7.83 -4.30 -2.43
CA TYR A 42 -6.44 -3.94 -2.67
C TYR A 42 -5.48 -5.02 -2.20
N GLU A 43 -4.38 -5.14 -2.93
CA GLU A 43 -3.26 -6.03 -2.61
C GLU A 43 -1.96 -5.24 -2.37
N MET A 44 -1.03 -5.88 -1.66
CA MET A 44 0.30 -5.33 -1.40
C MET A 44 1.36 -6.29 -1.92
N LYS A 45 2.20 -5.81 -2.84
CA LYS A 45 3.29 -6.58 -3.46
C LYS A 45 4.63 -5.98 -3.12
N VAL A 46 5.65 -6.80 -2.99
CA VAL A 46 7.06 -6.37 -3.08
C VAL A 46 7.52 -6.64 -4.51
N VAL A 47 7.99 -5.60 -5.19
CA VAL A 47 8.47 -5.65 -6.58
C VAL A 47 9.83 -4.96 -6.70
N PRO A 48 10.61 -5.19 -7.77
CA PRO A 48 11.84 -4.44 -8.01
C PRO A 48 11.60 -2.94 -8.10
N LEU A 49 12.53 -2.14 -7.59
CA LEU A 49 12.47 -0.69 -7.70
C LEU A 49 12.57 -0.25 -9.17
N ARG A 50 11.64 0.60 -9.60
CA ARG A 50 11.62 1.19 -10.94
C ARG A 50 11.00 2.59 -10.90
N ALA A 51 11.14 3.33 -12.00
CA ALA A 51 10.42 4.58 -12.17
C ALA A 51 8.91 4.34 -12.29
N ALA A 52 8.12 5.29 -11.78
CA ALA A 52 6.68 5.32 -11.96
C ALA A 52 6.31 5.51 -13.43
N GLU A 53 5.27 4.82 -13.87
CA GLU A 53 4.64 5.11 -15.16
C GLU A 53 3.72 6.33 -15.07
N SER A 54 3.20 6.81 -16.21
CA SER A 54 2.39 8.04 -16.26
C SER A 54 1.07 7.97 -15.48
N TYR A 55 0.62 6.76 -15.17
CA TYR A 55 -0.60 6.49 -14.41
C TYR A 55 -0.32 6.04 -12.97
N GLU A 56 0.95 6.05 -12.55
CA GLU A 56 1.37 5.62 -11.22
C GLU A 56 2.01 6.77 -10.45
N GLU A 57 2.03 6.64 -9.14
CA GLU A 57 2.71 7.57 -8.24
C GLU A 57 3.69 6.80 -7.35
N LEU A 58 4.93 7.31 -7.26
CA LEU A 58 5.96 6.79 -6.36
C LEU A 58 6.11 7.74 -5.17
N LEU A 59 5.81 7.21 -3.98
CA LEU A 59 5.91 7.88 -2.70
C LEU A 59 7.06 7.28 -1.90
N THR A 60 7.85 8.11 -1.23
CA THR A 60 8.83 7.65 -0.24
C THR A 60 8.35 8.01 1.15
N VAL A 61 8.07 6.99 1.98
CA VAL A 61 7.54 7.14 3.33
C VAL A 61 8.45 6.37 4.28
N ASP A 62 9.06 7.07 5.25
CA ASP A 62 9.97 6.44 6.23
C ASP A 62 11.09 5.57 5.59
N ASN A 63 11.66 6.04 4.47
CA ASN A 63 12.66 5.35 3.63
C ASN A 63 12.14 4.09 2.89
N ILE A 64 10.83 3.89 2.84
CA ILE A 64 10.19 2.82 2.06
C ILE A 64 9.60 3.45 0.81
N ASN A 65 9.96 2.89 -0.35
CA ASN A 65 9.40 3.27 -1.64
C ASN A 65 8.06 2.55 -1.85
N ILE A 66 7.01 3.32 -2.14
CA ILE A 66 5.64 2.85 -2.29
C ILE A 66 5.10 3.35 -3.62
N MET A 67 4.70 2.42 -4.49
CA MET A 67 4.07 2.68 -5.78
C MET A 67 2.57 2.48 -5.65
N THR A 68 1.79 3.42 -6.16
CA THR A 68 0.32 3.33 -6.22
C THR A 68 -0.20 3.67 -7.61
N ASP A 69 -1.39 3.20 -7.94
CA ASP A 69 -2.13 3.69 -9.11
C ASP A 69 -2.55 5.17 -8.89
N GLY A 70 -2.70 5.95 -9.96
CA GLY A 70 -2.92 7.40 -9.88
C GLY A 70 -4.27 7.83 -9.28
N ASP A 71 -5.24 6.92 -9.22
CA ASP A 71 -6.54 7.13 -8.56
C ASP A 71 -6.60 6.54 -7.15
N PHE A 72 -5.51 5.92 -6.67
CA PHE A 72 -5.46 5.24 -5.38
C PHE A 72 -5.71 6.19 -4.20
N ALA A 73 -5.19 7.42 -4.28
CA ALA A 73 -5.36 8.41 -3.21
C ALA A 73 -6.84 8.74 -2.95
N GLU A 74 -7.67 8.80 -4.00
CA GLU A 74 -9.10 9.09 -3.91
C GLU A 74 -9.86 8.01 -3.13
N ALA A 75 -9.49 6.73 -3.32
CA ALA A 75 -10.12 5.61 -2.62
C ALA A 75 -9.93 5.66 -1.09
N TYR A 76 -8.90 6.39 -0.64
CA TYR A 76 -8.57 6.56 0.76
C TYR A 76 -8.77 8.00 1.25
N ASP A 77 -9.48 8.85 0.51
CA ASP A 77 -9.71 10.26 0.89
C ASP A 77 -8.38 11.00 1.15
N HIS A 78 -7.39 10.73 0.31
CA HIS A 78 -6.01 11.21 0.38
C HIS A 78 -5.27 10.93 1.70
N GLU A 79 -5.76 10.02 2.54
CA GLU A 79 -5.13 9.66 3.81
C GLU A 79 -5.09 8.16 4.01
N LEU A 80 -3.89 7.59 4.21
CA LEU A 80 -3.75 6.17 4.49
C LEU A 80 -2.80 5.92 5.65
N GLU A 81 -3.29 5.18 6.65
CA GLU A 81 -2.49 4.50 7.65
C GLU A 81 -2.36 3.02 7.27
N ILE A 82 -1.12 2.57 7.13
CA ILE A 82 -0.79 1.15 6.97
C ILE A 82 -0.37 0.61 8.33
N ASP A 83 -1.15 -0.33 8.85
CA ASP A 83 -0.91 -1.02 10.11
C ASP A 83 -0.69 -2.53 9.89
N PHE A 84 -0.17 -3.22 10.91
CA PHE A 84 0.00 -4.66 10.88
C PHE A 84 -0.48 -5.28 12.19
N ALA A 85 -1.50 -6.14 12.10
CA ALA A 85 -2.03 -6.83 13.26
C ALA A 85 -2.55 -8.22 12.87
N ARG A 86 -2.41 -9.19 13.78
CA ARG A 86 -2.91 -10.57 13.61
C ARG A 86 -2.44 -11.25 12.31
N GLY A 87 -1.22 -10.96 11.86
CA GLY A 87 -0.59 -11.59 10.70
C GLY A 87 -1.00 -11.01 9.34
N SER A 88 -1.65 -9.84 9.31
CA SER A 88 -2.05 -9.19 8.06
C SER A 88 -1.83 -7.68 8.14
N PHE A 89 -1.61 -7.06 6.98
CA PHE A 89 -1.64 -5.60 6.88
C PHE A 89 -3.09 -5.11 6.90
N ILE A 90 -3.30 -3.93 7.45
CA ILE A 90 -4.60 -3.29 7.60
C ILE A 90 -4.47 -1.86 7.09
N PHE A 91 -5.33 -1.49 6.14
CA PHE A 91 -5.38 -0.13 5.60
C PHE A 91 -6.51 0.65 6.28
N LYS A 92 -6.20 1.84 6.79
CA LYS A 92 -7.17 2.71 7.47
C LYS A 92 -7.08 4.12 6.90
N ASN A 93 -8.17 4.86 6.88
CA ASN A 93 -8.12 6.32 6.78
C ASN A 93 -8.82 6.95 8.01
N LYS A 94 -8.74 8.27 8.19
CA LYS A 94 -9.34 8.93 9.35
C LYS A 94 -10.86 8.76 9.45
N ASN A 95 -11.52 8.47 8.33
CA ASN A 95 -12.97 8.41 8.22
C ASN A 95 -13.52 6.98 8.29
N GLN A 96 -12.69 5.95 8.05
CA GLN A 96 -13.10 4.54 7.93
C GLN A 96 -11.93 3.60 8.28
N ILE A 97 -12.20 2.61 9.15
CA ILE A 97 -11.36 1.42 9.23
C ILE A 97 -11.83 0.50 8.10
N PHE A 98 -11.09 0.47 6.99
CA PHE A 98 -11.29 -0.57 6.00
C PHE A 98 -10.77 -1.87 6.62
N ASN A 99 -11.66 -2.82 6.88
CA ASN A 99 -11.27 -4.13 7.45
C ASN A 99 -10.63 -5.03 6.37
N ASN A 100 -9.89 -4.41 5.44
CA ASN A 100 -9.17 -5.07 4.37
C ASN A 100 -7.92 -5.67 5.00
N ARG A 101 -7.96 -6.98 5.23
CA ARG A 101 -6.76 -7.73 5.56
C ARG A 101 -5.98 -7.94 4.29
N VAL A 102 -4.88 -7.21 4.15
CA VAL A 102 -4.04 -7.23 2.97
C VAL A 102 -2.85 -8.16 3.25
N GLY A 103 -2.69 -9.19 2.40
CA GLY A 103 -1.50 -10.03 2.40
C GLY A 103 -0.34 -9.31 1.72
N LEU A 104 0.89 -9.62 2.15
CA LEU A 104 2.10 -9.20 1.43
C LEU A 104 2.57 -10.32 0.51
N ARG A 105 2.59 -10.06 -0.79
CA ARG A 105 3.09 -11.00 -1.79
C ARG A 105 4.45 -10.55 -2.31
N ILE A 106 5.42 -11.46 -2.36
CA ILE A 106 6.70 -11.21 -3.02
C ILE A 106 6.55 -11.61 -4.48
N VAL A 107 6.81 -10.69 -5.39
CA VAL A 107 6.84 -10.94 -6.84
C VAL A 107 8.28 -10.75 -7.28
N GLU A 108 8.91 -11.85 -7.71
CA GLU A 108 10.28 -11.88 -8.23
C GLU A 108 10.32 -11.47 -9.71
#